data_AF-A0ABC9DAH3-F1
#
_entry.id   AF-A0ABC9DAH3-F1
#
_cell.length_a   1.000
_cell.length_b   1.000
_cell.length_c   1.000
_cell.angle_alpha   90.00
_cell.angle_beta   90.00
_cell.angle_gamma   90.00
#
_symmetry.space_group_name_H-M   'P 1'
#
loop_
_entity.id
_entity.type
_entity.pdbx_description
1 polymer ?
#
loop_
_entity_poly.entity_id
_entity_poly.type
_entity_poly.pdbx_seq_one_letter_code
_entity_poly.pdbx_strand_id
1 'polypeptide(L)'
;MARRGLRLLAGGALLVLVSAALLCSAEPDDAASAAEDPLIEQVVGDGLDDDDNELELNAEAHFTSFVRRFGKSYRDDGERAHRMSVFKANLRRARRHQRLDPTAVHGVTKFSDLTPEEFRRQFLGLRRSSARDLLEGSSAQDAPILPTDGLPADFDWREHGAVGPVKNQGSCGSCWSFSASGALEGAHFLATGKLEVLSEQQMVDCDHEVSTRHCY
;
A
#
# COMPACT_ATOMS: atom_id res chain seq x y z
N MET A 1 88.28 -6.86 -17.50
CA MET A 1 87.48 -7.97 -16.91
C MET A 1 86.22 -8.08 -17.78
N ALA A 2 85.84 -9.16 -18.48
CA ALA A 2 86.12 -10.60 -18.40
C ALA A 2 85.63 -11.23 -17.08
N ARG A 3 84.78 -12.28 -17.00
CA ARG A 3 84.18 -13.26 -17.99
C ARG A 3 82.65 -13.47 -17.65
N ARG A 4 81.77 -14.27 -18.29
CA ARG A 4 81.85 -15.37 -19.30
C ARG A 4 80.87 -15.10 -20.49
N GLY A 5 79.90 -15.88 -21.02
CA GLY A 5 79.24 -17.20 -20.78
C GLY A 5 77.76 -17.06 -20.32
N LEU A 6 76.74 -17.80 -20.80
CA LEU A 6 76.63 -18.88 -21.82
C LEU A 6 75.22 -18.88 -22.52
N ARG A 7 74.97 -19.74 -23.53
CA ARG A 7 73.76 -19.80 -24.41
C ARG A 7 72.93 -21.09 -24.25
N LEU A 8 71.66 -21.06 -24.70
CA LEU A 8 70.83 -22.04 -25.50
C LEU A 8 69.33 -21.69 -25.23
N LEU A 9 68.32 -21.68 -26.13
CA LEU A 9 67.96 -22.21 -27.46
C LEU A 9 66.93 -23.37 -27.44
N ALA A 10 66.03 -23.33 -28.45
CA ALA A 10 64.87 -24.21 -28.69
C ALA A 10 63.72 -24.10 -27.65
N GLY A 11 62.44 -24.25 -28.06
CA GLY A 11 61.89 -24.35 -29.41
C GLY A 11 60.42 -24.76 -29.41
N GLY A 12 59.70 -24.52 -30.50
CA GLY A 12 58.30 -24.96 -30.69
C GLY A 12 57.41 -23.91 -31.32
N ALA A 13 56.82 -24.24 -32.47
CA ALA A 13 55.77 -23.45 -33.11
C ALA A 13 54.67 -24.40 -33.62
N LEU A 14 53.41 -24.08 -33.37
CA LEU A 14 52.28 -24.64 -34.10
C LEU A 14 51.10 -23.65 -34.11
N LEU A 15 50.30 -23.71 -35.17
CA LEU A 15 49.15 -22.83 -35.45
C LEU A 15 47.82 -23.54 -35.13
N VAL A 16 46.70 -22.90 -35.55
CA VAL A 16 45.31 -23.40 -35.61
C VAL A 16 44.56 -23.22 -34.28
N LEU A 17 43.82 -22.11 -34.07
CA LEU A 17 42.54 -21.66 -34.67
C LEU A 17 41.33 -22.54 -34.27
N VAL A 18 40.30 -21.91 -33.68
CA VAL A 18 38.88 -21.87 -34.16
C VAL A 18 37.91 -21.36 -33.06
N SER A 19 37.15 -20.31 -33.42
CA SER A 19 35.81 -19.87 -32.98
C SER A 19 35.31 -19.99 -31.51
N ALA A 20 35.16 -18.81 -30.91
CA ALA A 20 33.90 -18.20 -30.45
C ALA A 20 32.89 -18.95 -29.53
N ALA A 21 32.63 -18.34 -28.36
CA ALA A 21 31.28 -18.07 -27.86
C ALA A 21 31.30 -16.79 -27.00
N LEU A 22 30.27 -15.92 -27.12
CA LEU A 22 30.01 -14.87 -26.13
C LEU A 22 29.15 -15.44 -25.01
N LEU A 23 29.55 -15.20 -23.76
CA LEU A 23 28.69 -15.23 -22.59
C LEU A 23 29.28 -14.22 -21.59
N CYS A 24 28.74 -13.01 -21.55
CA CYS A 24 29.05 -12.08 -20.47
C CYS A 24 28.38 -12.58 -19.19
N SER A 25 29.16 -12.76 -18.12
CA SER A 25 28.60 -12.95 -16.78
C SER A 25 27.73 -11.74 -16.43
N ALA A 26 26.45 -11.96 -16.19
CA ALA A 26 25.56 -10.94 -15.66
C ALA A 26 25.63 -10.99 -14.13
N GLU A 27 26.42 -10.09 -13.54
CA GLU A 27 26.39 -9.83 -12.09
C GLU A 27 25.01 -9.24 -11.74
N PRO A 28 24.21 -9.86 -10.84
CA PRO A 28 22.94 -9.30 -10.40
C PRO A 28 23.18 -8.31 -9.23
N ASP A 29 24.04 -7.32 -9.48
CA ASP A 29 24.35 -6.27 -8.52
C ASP A 29 23.27 -5.18 -8.59
N ASP A 30 22.09 -5.50 -8.04
CA ASP A 30 21.06 -4.51 -7.71
C ASP A 30 20.26 -4.98 -6.50
N ALA A 31 20.94 -4.99 -5.35
CA ALA A 31 20.32 -5.09 -4.02
C ALA A 31 19.57 -3.78 -3.70
N ALA A 32 18.55 -3.47 -4.51
CA ALA A 32 17.71 -2.30 -4.37
C ALA A 32 17.15 -2.24 -2.95
N SER A 33 17.57 -1.21 -2.20
CA SER A 33 17.28 -1.11 -0.79
C SER A 33 15.77 -1.13 -0.54
N ALA A 34 15.34 -1.99 0.40
CA ALA A 34 14.01 -1.93 0.97
C ALA A 34 13.90 -0.68 1.85
N ALA A 35 13.88 0.49 1.22
CA ALA A 35 13.67 1.77 1.88
C ALA A 35 12.26 1.78 2.47
N GLU A 36 12.18 1.67 3.80
CA GLU A 36 10.90 1.51 4.48
C GLU A 36 10.00 2.73 4.25
N ASP A 37 8.85 2.50 3.62
CA ASP A 37 7.88 3.53 3.27
C ASP A 37 7.16 4.04 4.53
N PRO A 38 7.39 5.30 4.96
CA PRO A 38 6.94 5.80 6.25
C PRO A 38 5.42 5.96 6.38
N LEU A 39 4.64 5.77 5.30
CA LEU A 39 3.18 5.75 5.39
C LEU A 39 2.63 4.48 6.04
N ILE A 40 3.32 3.34 5.97
CA ILE A 40 2.92 2.10 6.65
C ILE A 40 4.16 1.36 7.17
N GLU A 41 4.74 1.90 8.24
CA GLU A 41 5.84 1.28 8.98
C GLU A 41 5.44 -0.10 9.52
N GLN A 42 6.27 -1.11 9.27
CA GLN A 42 6.12 -2.42 9.87
C GLN A 42 6.81 -2.45 11.24
N VAL A 43 6.23 -1.74 12.21
CA VAL A 43 6.59 -1.86 13.62
C VAL A 43 6.47 -3.33 14.06
N VAL A 44 7.60 -4.03 14.08
CA VAL A 44 7.86 -5.31 14.73
C VAL A 44 9.20 -5.19 15.47
N GLY A 45 9.23 -4.30 16.47
CA GLY A 45 10.33 -4.27 17.44
C GLY A 45 10.35 -5.55 18.26
N ASP A 46 11.56 -6.03 18.56
CA ASP A 46 11.78 -7.27 19.29
C ASP A 46 11.12 -7.26 20.67
N GLY A 47 10.57 -8.42 21.07
CA GLY A 47 9.46 -8.47 22.02
C GLY A 47 9.79 -8.12 23.47
N LEU A 48 8.87 -7.36 24.09
CA LEU A 48 8.68 -7.32 25.54
C LEU A 48 7.17 -7.43 25.84
N ASP A 49 6.83 -8.34 26.76
CA ASP A 49 5.54 -8.46 27.45
C ASP A 49 4.27 -8.62 26.58
N ASP A 50 4.30 -9.51 25.59
CA ASP A 50 3.11 -10.22 25.12
C ASP A 50 3.33 -11.73 25.34
N ASP A 51 2.41 -12.41 26.04
CA ASP A 51 2.37 -13.88 26.08
C ASP A 51 1.96 -14.36 24.68
N ASP A 52 2.95 -14.81 23.92
CA ASP A 52 2.77 -15.30 22.57
C ASP A 52 2.02 -16.64 22.54
N ASN A 53 2.08 -17.42 23.62
CA ASN A 53 1.38 -18.69 23.77
C ASN A 53 -0.15 -18.51 23.85
N GLU A 54 -0.65 -17.52 24.60
CA GLU A 54 -2.09 -17.19 24.68
C GLU A 54 -2.68 -16.88 23.29
N LEU A 55 -1.93 -16.10 22.49
CA LEU A 55 -2.36 -15.65 21.17
C LEU A 55 -2.21 -16.77 20.12
N GLU A 56 -1.16 -17.61 20.21
CA GLU A 56 -0.99 -18.81 19.38
C GLU A 56 -2.12 -19.84 19.61
N LEU A 57 -2.47 -20.13 20.88
CA LEU A 57 -3.50 -21.10 21.27
C LEU A 57 -4.90 -20.74 20.75
N ASN A 58 -5.25 -19.46 20.72
CA ASN A 58 -6.58 -18.99 20.28
C ASN A 58 -6.65 -18.57 18.80
N ALA A 59 -5.52 -18.48 18.10
CA ALA A 59 -5.44 -17.93 16.74
C ALA A 59 -6.34 -18.65 15.73
N GLU A 60 -6.41 -19.99 15.73
CA GLU A 60 -7.22 -20.76 14.77
C GLU A 60 -8.73 -20.53 14.98
N ALA A 61 -9.17 -20.37 16.23
CA ALA A 61 -10.56 -20.03 16.55
C ALA A 61 -10.91 -18.59 16.13
N HIS A 62 -10.01 -17.63 16.38
CA HIS A 62 -10.16 -16.25 15.91
C HIS A 62 -10.15 -16.16 14.38
N PHE A 63 -9.24 -16.90 13.71
CA PHE A 63 -9.13 -16.93 12.25
C PHE A 63 -10.37 -17.58 11.62
N THR A 64 -10.85 -18.71 12.14
CA THR A 64 -12.10 -19.33 11.70
C THR A 64 -13.30 -18.40 11.88
N SER A 65 -13.39 -17.66 12.99
CA SER A 65 -14.47 -16.68 13.17
C SER A 65 -14.31 -15.43 12.28
N PHE A 66 -13.08 -15.03 11.95
CA PHE A 66 -12.77 -13.98 10.97
C PHE A 66 -13.20 -14.39 9.55
N VAL A 67 -12.80 -15.59 9.11
CA VAL A 67 -13.16 -16.19 7.82
C VAL A 67 -14.68 -16.21 7.65
N ARG A 68 -15.40 -16.70 8.66
CA ARG A 68 -16.87 -16.69 8.70
C ARG A 68 -17.46 -15.27 8.70
N ARG A 69 -16.91 -14.34 9.49
CA ARG A 69 -17.44 -12.97 9.63
C ARG A 69 -17.33 -12.13 8.35
N PHE A 70 -16.27 -12.35 7.57
CA PHE A 70 -15.99 -11.58 6.35
C PHE A 70 -16.14 -12.38 5.05
N GLY A 71 -16.75 -13.57 5.12
CA GLY A 71 -17.04 -14.40 3.94
C GLY A 71 -15.80 -14.81 3.14
N LYS A 72 -14.67 -15.05 3.82
CA LYS A 72 -13.39 -15.35 3.17
C LYS A 72 -13.38 -16.76 2.59
N SER A 73 -12.74 -16.90 1.44
CA SER A 73 -12.42 -18.17 0.79
C SER A 73 -10.99 -18.11 0.27
N TYR A 74 -10.25 -19.21 0.39
CA TYR A 74 -8.86 -19.34 -0.07
C TYR A 74 -8.75 -20.47 -1.09
N ARG A 75 -7.76 -20.39 -1.99
CA ARG A 75 -7.62 -21.32 -3.12
C ARG A 75 -7.31 -22.76 -2.66
N ASP A 76 -6.49 -22.89 -1.62
CA ASP A 76 -6.01 -24.15 -1.05
C ASP A 76 -5.55 -23.97 0.41
N ASP A 77 -5.24 -25.08 1.08
CA ASP A 77 -4.77 -25.07 2.48
C ASP A 77 -3.42 -24.36 2.68
N GLY A 78 -2.59 -24.26 1.64
CA GLY A 78 -1.33 -23.50 1.66
C GLY A 78 -1.59 -22.00 1.71
N GLU A 79 -2.52 -21.49 0.90
CA GLU A 79 -3.00 -20.12 1.05
C GLU A 79 -3.67 -19.92 2.41
N ARG A 80 -4.55 -20.83 2.86
CA ARG A 80 -5.19 -20.74 4.18
C ARG A 80 -4.17 -20.59 5.31
N ALA A 81 -3.11 -21.40 5.30
CA ALA A 81 -2.03 -21.36 6.29
C ALA A 81 -1.23 -20.05 6.22
N HIS A 82 -0.90 -19.56 5.01
CA HIS A 82 -0.24 -18.27 4.82
C HIS A 82 -1.11 -17.11 5.35
N ARG A 83 -2.40 -17.08 4.98
CA ARG A 83 -3.38 -16.09 5.42
C ARG A 83 -3.58 -16.09 6.94
N MET A 84 -3.55 -17.27 7.58
CA MET A 84 -3.56 -17.38 9.04
C MET A 84 -2.28 -16.81 9.67
N SER A 85 -1.11 -17.02 9.08
CA SER A 85 0.15 -16.45 9.58
C SER A 85 0.14 -14.92 9.52
N VAL A 86 -0.32 -14.35 8.39
CA VAL A 86 -0.55 -12.90 8.24
C VAL A 86 -1.58 -12.38 9.25
N PHE A 87 -2.65 -13.14 9.51
CA PHE A 87 -3.65 -12.81 10.52
C PHE A 87 -3.08 -12.79 11.95
N LYS A 88 -2.24 -13.76 12.34
CA LYS A 88 -1.52 -13.74 13.63
C LYS A 88 -0.65 -12.49 13.77
N ALA A 89 0.13 -12.14 12.73
CA ALA A 89 0.97 -10.95 12.73
C ALA A 89 0.15 -9.65 12.85
N ASN A 90 -0.94 -9.53 12.10
CA ASN A 90 -1.84 -8.37 12.18
C ASN A 90 -2.58 -8.27 13.52
N LEU A 91 -2.89 -9.39 14.19
CA LEU A 91 -3.48 -9.39 15.53
C LEU A 91 -2.48 -8.92 16.58
N ARG A 92 -1.22 -9.36 16.52
CA ARG A 92 -0.11 -8.83 17.35
C ARG A 92 0.08 -7.33 17.13
N ARG A 93 0.06 -6.87 15.86
CA ARG A 93 0.11 -5.44 15.50
C ARG A 93 -1.05 -4.65 16.14
N ALA A 94 -2.28 -5.13 16.02
CA ALA A 94 -3.46 -4.47 16.61
C ALA A 94 -3.36 -4.39 18.14
N ARG A 95 -2.97 -5.48 18.82
CA ARG A 95 -2.81 -5.51 20.28
C ARG A 95 -1.76 -4.49 20.74
N ARG A 96 -0.61 -4.39 20.07
CA ARG A 96 0.41 -3.39 20.41
C ARG A 96 -0.08 -1.96 20.16
N HIS A 97 -0.74 -1.69 19.03
CA HIS A 97 -1.27 -0.35 18.73
C HIS A 97 -2.28 0.09 19.80
N GLN A 98 -3.12 -0.83 20.30
CA GLN A 98 -4.04 -0.56 21.41
C GLN A 98 -3.37 -0.16 22.74
N ARG A 99 -2.10 -0.55 22.95
CA ARG A 99 -1.30 -0.11 24.12
C ARG A 99 -0.67 1.27 23.92
N LEU A 100 -0.47 1.69 22.66
CA LEU A 100 0.18 2.96 22.29
C LEU A 100 -0.85 4.10 22.15
N ASP A 101 -2.03 3.80 21.60
CA ASP A 101 -3.16 4.71 21.50
C ASP A 101 -4.37 4.13 22.25
N PRO A 102 -4.65 4.60 23.48
CA PRO A 102 -5.84 4.21 24.24
C PRO A 102 -7.11 4.98 23.84
N THR A 103 -7.03 5.92 22.90
CA THR A 103 -8.18 6.68 22.39
C THR A 103 -8.80 6.00 21.15
N ALA A 104 -7.99 5.30 20.37
CA ALA A 104 -8.44 4.44 19.28
C ALA A 104 -8.84 3.02 19.78
N VAL A 105 -9.63 2.32 18.96
CA VAL A 105 -9.94 0.88 19.15
C VAL A 105 -9.34 0.08 18.00
N HIS A 106 -8.32 -0.73 18.30
CA HIS A 106 -7.64 -1.56 17.31
C HIS A 106 -8.13 -3.01 17.34
N GLY A 107 -8.58 -3.53 16.20
CA GLY A 107 -9.16 -4.87 16.12
C GLY A 107 -9.22 -5.45 14.71
N VAL A 108 -9.87 -6.62 14.60
CA VAL A 108 -9.96 -7.39 13.36
C VAL A 108 -10.90 -6.72 12.34
N THR A 109 -10.41 -6.49 11.13
CA THR A 109 -11.14 -5.89 10.01
C THR A 109 -11.14 -6.82 8.78
N LYS A 110 -11.84 -6.46 7.70
CA LYS A 110 -11.87 -7.24 6.45
C LYS A 110 -10.50 -7.43 5.77
N PHE A 111 -9.47 -6.71 6.23
CA PHE A 111 -8.11 -6.70 5.71
C PHE A 111 -7.10 -7.46 6.57
N SER A 112 -7.51 -8.05 7.71
CA SER A 112 -6.57 -8.63 8.68
C SER A 112 -5.75 -9.84 8.17
N ASP A 113 -6.10 -10.43 7.02
CA ASP A 113 -5.35 -11.49 6.33
C ASP A 113 -4.48 -10.99 5.16
N LEU A 114 -4.29 -9.68 5.03
CA LEU A 114 -3.44 -9.06 4.02
C LEU A 114 -2.14 -8.53 4.63
N THR A 115 -1.04 -8.70 3.90
CA THR A 115 0.23 -8.03 4.18
C THR A 115 0.14 -6.53 3.88
N PRO A 116 1.03 -5.68 4.44
CA PRO A 116 1.09 -4.26 4.09
C PRO A 116 1.30 -4.02 2.58
N GLU A 117 2.07 -4.88 1.91
CA GLU A 117 2.32 -4.78 0.47
C GLU A 117 1.07 -5.11 -0.36
N GLU A 118 0.37 -6.21 -0.05
CA GLU A 118 -0.90 -6.54 -0.71
C GLU A 118 -1.95 -5.46 -0.50
N PHE A 119 -2.06 -4.92 0.72
CA PHE A 119 -2.98 -3.84 1.02
C PHE A 119 -2.66 -2.57 0.21
N ARG A 120 -1.39 -2.15 0.17
CA ARG A 120 -0.94 -1.03 -0.70
C ARG A 120 -1.29 -1.30 -2.17
N ARG A 121 -1.01 -2.50 -2.69
CA ARG A 121 -1.23 -2.88 -4.10
C ARG A 121 -2.72 -2.92 -4.48
N GLN A 122 -3.60 -3.36 -3.57
CA GLN A 122 -5.01 -3.59 -3.86
C GLN A 122 -5.92 -2.40 -3.54
N PHE A 123 -5.60 -1.58 -2.53
CA PHE A 123 -6.54 -0.58 -2.00
C PHE A 123 -6.06 0.88 -2.11
N LEU A 124 -4.79 1.13 -2.49
CA LEU A 124 -4.26 2.50 -2.66
C LEU A 124 -4.02 2.82 -4.15
N GLY A 125 -4.60 3.93 -4.62
CA GLY A 125 -4.53 4.34 -6.04
C GLY A 125 -3.61 5.51 -6.36
N LEU A 126 -3.16 6.29 -5.36
CA LEU A 126 -2.43 7.53 -5.58
C LEU A 126 -1.02 7.28 -6.14
N ARG A 127 -0.72 7.84 -7.31
CA ARG A 127 0.62 7.85 -7.90
C ARG A 127 1.34 9.11 -7.45
N ARG A 128 2.50 8.97 -6.79
CA ARG A 128 3.21 10.09 -6.14
C ARG A 128 3.81 11.12 -7.12
N SER A 129 3.97 10.78 -8.40
CA SER A 129 4.41 11.71 -9.44
C SER A 129 3.33 12.73 -9.78
N SER A 130 2.17 12.26 -10.25
CA SER A 130 1.05 13.11 -10.67
C SER A 130 0.48 13.97 -9.55
N ALA A 131 0.58 13.50 -8.30
CA ALA A 131 0.24 14.31 -7.12
C ALA A 131 1.08 15.60 -6.99
N ARG A 132 2.31 15.66 -7.54
CA ARG A 132 3.11 16.89 -7.57
C ARG A 132 2.73 17.76 -8.76
N ASP A 133 2.65 17.14 -9.95
CA ASP A 133 2.29 17.81 -11.20
C ASP A 133 0.94 18.56 -11.09
N LEU A 134 -0.04 17.97 -10.39
CA LEU A 134 -1.34 18.58 -10.10
C LEU A 134 -1.27 19.74 -9.10
N LEU A 135 -0.34 19.70 -8.14
CA LEU A 135 -0.18 20.76 -7.14
C LEU A 135 0.54 21.99 -7.71
N GLU A 136 1.51 21.79 -8.60
CA GLU A 136 2.31 22.86 -9.22
C GLU A 136 1.48 23.81 -10.12
N GLY A 137 0.27 23.40 -10.54
CA GLY A 137 -0.70 24.24 -11.24
C GLY A 137 -1.92 24.69 -10.42
N SER A 138 -2.00 24.38 -9.12
CA SER A 138 -3.23 24.53 -8.34
C SER A 138 -3.42 25.92 -7.70
N SER A 139 -4.52 26.61 -8.06
CA SER A 139 -4.97 27.89 -7.49
C SER A 139 -5.57 27.77 -6.07
N ALA A 140 -5.18 26.74 -5.31
CA ALA A 140 -5.66 26.51 -3.94
C ALA A 140 -5.27 27.63 -2.95
N GLN A 141 -4.32 28.50 -3.34
CA GLN A 141 -3.90 29.68 -2.57
C GLN A 141 -4.77 30.92 -2.84
N ASP A 142 -5.61 30.92 -3.87
CA ASP A 142 -6.50 32.04 -4.23
C ASP A 142 -7.86 31.99 -3.49
N ALA A 143 -8.07 30.98 -2.63
CA ALA A 143 -9.28 30.86 -1.83
C ALA A 143 -9.37 31.99 -0.78
N PRO A 144 -10.52 32.68 -0.64
CA PRO A 144 -10.66 33.75 0.34
C PRO A 144 -10.61 33.19 1.77
N ILE A 145 -9.89 33.89 2.66
CA ILE A 145 -9.87 33.56 4.10
C ILE A 145 -11.28 33.81 4.65
N LEU A 146 -11.95 32.74 5.06
CA LEU A 146 -13.26 32.80 5.71
C LEU A 146 -13.10 33.10 7.21
N PRO A 147 -14.06 33.83 7.84
CA PRO A 147 -14.04 34.04 9.29
C PRO A 147 -14.27 32.72 10.03
N THR A 148 -13.52 32.51 11.11
CA THR A 148 -13.59 31.32 11.97
C THR A 148 -14.15 31.61 13.37
N ASP A 149 -14.49 32.86 13.65
CA ASP A 149 -15.13 33.28 14.90
C ASP A 149 -16.55 32.70 15.03
N GLY A 150 -16.88 32.17 16.21
CA GLY A 150 -18.23 31.67 16.50
C GLY A 150 -18.59 30.32 15.86
N LEU A 151 -17.63 29.61 15.27
CA LEU A 151 -17.83 28.22 14.83
C LEU A 151 -18.20 27.30 16.02
N PRO A 152 -19.03 26.27 15.80
CA PRO A 152 -19.40 25.32 16.84
C PRO A 152 -18.20 24.44 17.23
N ALA A 153 -18.19 23.95 18.47
CA ALA A 153 -17.11 23.11 19.01
C ALA A 153 -17.12 21.66 18.47
N ASP A 154 -18.25 21.21 17.94
CA ASP A 154 -18.45 19.93 17.24
C ASP A 154 -19.46 20.15 16.11
N PHE A 155 -19.31 19.46 14.99
CA PHE A 155 -20.14 19.65 13.80
C PHE A 155 -20.08 18.44 12.85
N ASP A 156 -21.24 17.96 12.40
CA ASP A 156 -21.34 16.78 11.55
C ASP A 156 -22.38 16.96 10.42
N TRP A 157 -21.90 16.98 9.17
CA TRP A 157 -22.75 17.04 7.99
C TRP A 157 -23.74 15.86 7.86
N ARG A 158 -23.49 14.72 8.53
CA ARG A 158 -24.42 13.58 8.58
C ARG A 158 -25.71 13.92 9.30
N GLU A 159 -25.64 14.69 10.40
CA GLU A 159 -26.83 15.13 11.16
C GLU A 159 -27.69 16.12 10.37
N HIS A 160 -27.07 16.82 9.42
CA HIS A 160 -27.73 17.73 8.49
C HIS A 160 -28.21 17.06 7.19
N GLY A 161 -27.97 15.76 7.01
CA GLY A 161 -28.38 15.01 5.81
C GLY A 161 -27.53 15.26 4.56
N ALA A 162 -26.38 15.93 4.68
CA ALA A 162 -25.51 16.32 3.57
C ALA A 162 -24.43 15.27 3.23
N VAL A 163 -24.61 14.00 3.66
CA VAL A 163 -23.62 12.92 3.49
C VAL A 163 -24.32 11.62 3.08
N GLY A 164 -23.86 11.03 1.97
CA GLY A 164 -24.36 9.76 1.44
C GLY A 164 -24.00 8.53 2.30
N PRO A 165 -24.59 7.36 1.99
CA PRO A 165 -24.21 6.10 2.63
C PRO A 165 -22.76 5.71 2.30
N VAL A 166 -22.07 5.07 3.25
CA VAL A 166 -20.67 4.64 3.06
C VAL A 166 -20.55 3.62 1.93
N LYS A 167 -19.86 4.01 0.85
CA LYS A 167 -19.59 3.18 -0.34
C LYS A 167 -18.32 2.33 -0.16
N ASN A 168 -17.94 1.54 -1.17
CA ASN A 168 -16.79 0.64 -1.11
C ASN A 168 -16.05 0.58 -2.46
N GLN A 169 -14.83 1.12 -2.52
CA GLN A 169 -13.99 1.17 -3.73
C GLN A 169 -13.54 -0.20 -4.29
N GLY A 170 -13.80 -1.31 -3.58
CA GLY A 170 -13.28 -2.63 -3.96
C GLY A 170 -11.75 -2.68 -3.94
N SER A 171 -11.14 -3.48 -4.81
CA SER A 171 -9.70 -3.55 -5.01
C SER A 171 -9.22 -2.64 -6.16
N CYS A 172 -9.78 -1.43 -6.22
CA CYS A 172 -9.54 -0.45 -7.27
C CYS A 172 -8.99 0.86 -6.66
N GLY A 173 -8.10 1.53 -7.38
CA GLY A 173 -7.44 2.77 -6.97
C GLY A 173 -8.31 4.03 -6.97
N SER A 174 -9.63 3.88 -7.05
CA SER A 174 -10.62 4.94 -7.25
C SER A 174 -10.95 5.78 -6.01
N CYS A 175 -10.20 5.67 -4.90
CA CYS A 175 -10.45 6.46 -3.69
C CYS A 175 -10.54 7.98 -3.93
N TRP A 176 -9.88 8.49 -4.97
CA TRP A 176 -9.99 9.87 -5.43
C TRP A 176 -11.39 10.23 -5.94
N SER A 177 -12.04 9.34 -6.71
CA SER A 177 -13.38 9.61 -7.26
C SER A 177 -14.47 9.47 -6.21
N PHE A 178 -14.31 8.57 -5.24
CA PHE A 178 -15.14 8.52 -4.02
C PHE A 178 -15.00 9.78 -3.15
N SER A 179 -13.81 10.39 -3.11
CA SER A 179 -13.60 11.65 -2.41
C SER A 179 -14.22 12.84 -3.14
N ALA A 180 -14.15 12.86 -4.48
CA ALA A 180 -14.73 13.91 -5.30
C ALA A 180 -16.27 13.84 -5.36
N SER A 181 -16.84 12.63 -5.49
CA SER A 181 -18.29 12.42 -5.46
C SER A 181 -18.88 12.85 -4.14
N GLY A 182 -18.39 12.34 -2.99
CA GLY A 182 -18.96 12.63 -1.68
C GLY A 182 -18.95 14.13 -1.33
N ALA A 183 -17.91 14.86 -1.74
CA ALA A 183 -17.86 16.32 -1.60
C ALA A 183 -18.91 17.03 -2.49
N LEU A 184 -19.10 16.57 -3.73
CA LEU A 184 -20.08 17.12 -4.66
C LEU A 184 -21.52 16.74 -4.31
N GLU A 185 -21.77 15.55 -3.74
CA GLU A 185 -23.06 15.11 -3.18
C GLU A 185 -23.50 16.06 -2.05
N GLY A 186 -22.62 16.35 -1.10
CA GLY A 186 -22.88 17.29 -0.02
C GLY A 186 -23.07 18.73 -0.51
N ALA A 187 -22.21 19.21 -1.42
CA ALA A 187 -22.35 20.54 -2.01
C ALA A 187 -23.66 20.69 -2.81
N HIS A 188 -24.09 19.64 -3.52
CA HIS A 188 -25.37 19.61 -4.21
C HIS A 188 -26.54 19.66 -3.22
N PHE A 189 -26.50 18.87 -2.14
CA PHE A 189 -27.53 18.90 -1.09
C PHE A 189 -27.69 20.30 -0.48
N LEU A 190 -26.59 21.01 -0.19
CA LEU A 190 -26.65 22.37 0.34
C LEU A 190 -27.22 23.39 -0.65
N ALA A 191 -27.08 23.15 -1.96
CA ALA A 191 -27.60 24.03 -3.00
C ALA A 191 -29.07 23.73 -3.40
N THR A 192 -29.55 22.49 -3.24
CA THR A 192 -30.85 22.04 -3.78
C THR A 192 -31.81 21.43 -2.76
N GLY A 193 -31.33 21.10 -1.56
CA GLY A 193 -32.07 20.33 -0.55
C GLY A 193 -32.25 18.85 -0.90
N LYS A 194 -31.49 18.31 -1.86
CA LYS A 194 -31.58 16.91 -2.32
C LYS A 194 -30.25 16.19 -2.22
N LEU A 195 -30.25 15.00 -1.63
CA LEU A 195 -29.07 14.15 -1.56
C LEU A 195 -29.13 13.13 -2.70
N GLU A 196 -28.59 13.51 -3.85
CA GLU A 196 -28.43 12.61 -4.99
C GLU A 196 -27.16 11.75 -4.78
N VAL A 197 -27.19 10.47 -5.19
CA VAL A 197 -26.02 9.59 -5.13
C VAL A 197 -25.34 9.57 -6.50
N LEU A 198 -24.12 10.09 -6.56
CA LEU A 198 -23.34 10.26 -7.79
C LEU A 198 -22.54 9.01 -8.15
N SER A 199 -22.19 8.90 -9.44
CA SER A 199 -21.47 7.75 -10.01
C SER A 199 -19.96 7.97 -9.97
N GLU A 200 -19.25 7.27 -9.08
CA GLU A 200 -17.79 7.20 -9.13
C GLU A 200 -17.26 6.57 -10.42
N GLN A 201 -18.02 5.62 -10.99
CA GLN A 201 -17.61 4.91 -12.19
C GLN A 201 -17.55 5.85 -13.40
N GLN A 202 -18.43 6.85 -13.49
CA GLN A 202 -18.37 7.85 -14.56
C GLN A 202 -17.06 8.66 -14.52
N MET A 203 -16.54 8.99 -13.33
CA MET A 203 -15.24 9.65 -13.20
C MET A 203 -14.09 8.69 -13.55
N VAL A 204 -14.17 7.43 -13.12
CA VAL A 204 -13.15 6.41 -13.45
C VAL A 204 -13.10 6.13 -14.96
N ASP A 205 -14.23 6.10 -15.65
CA ASP A 205 -14.30 5.77 -17.08
C ASP A 205 -14.03 6.99 -18.01
N CYS A 206 -14.12 8.23 -17.52
CA CYS A 206 -14.05 9.43 -18.36
C CYS A 206 -12.99 10.48 -17.98
N ASP A 207 -12.43 10.47 -16.77
CA ASP A 207 -11.29 11.33 -16.44
C ASP A 207 -10.00 10.71 -16.99
N HIS A 208 -9.51 11.24 -18.10
CA HIS A 208 -8.25 10.81 -18.73
C HIS A 208 -7.10 11.79 -18.50
N GLU A 209 -7.38 12.96 -17.90
CA GLU A 209 -6.39 14.02 -17.66
C GLU A 209 -5.68 13.81 -16.33
N VAL A 210 -6.40 13.38 -15.28
CA VAL A 210 -5.79 13.09 -13.97
C VAL A 210 -5.13 11.71 -14.00
N SER A 211 -3.79 11.71 -13.96
CA SER A 211 -2.94 10.50 -13.96
C SER A 211 -3.00 9.72 -12.64
N THR A 212 -4.17 9.16 -12.35
CA THR A 212 -4.41 8.21 -11.25
C THR A 212 -4.04 6.79 -11.69
N ARG A 213 -4.33 5.77 -10.87
CA ARG A 213 -4.47 4.39 -11.36
C ARG A 213 -5.93 4.13 -11.72
N HIS A 214 -6.25 4.23 -13.01
CA HIS A 214 -7.41 3.57 -13.60
C HIS A 214 -7.35 2.06 -13.35
N CYS A 215 -8.51 1.41 -13.28
CA CYS A 215 -8.64 0.06 -12.72
C CYS A 215 -8.76 -1.01 -13.81
N TYR A 216 -7.76 -1.04 -14.69
CA TYR A 216 -7.61 -1.97 -15.82
C TYR A 216 -6.21 -2.61 -15.79
#